data_AF-A0AAU5DG36-F1
#
_entry.id   AF-A0AAU5DG36-F1
#
_cell.length_a   1.000
_cell.length_b   1.000
_cell.length_c   1.000
_cell.angle_alpha   90.00
_cell.angle_beta   90.00
_cell.angle_gamma   90.00
#
_symmetry.space_group_name_H-M   'P 1'
#
loop_
_entity.id
_entity.type
_entity.pdbx_description
1 polymer ?
#
loop_
_entity_poly.entity_id
_entity_poly.type
_entity_poly.pdbx_seq_one_letter_code
_entity_poly.pdbx_strand_id
1 'polypeptide(L)'
;MPPAPDFPSLPAYWVTPRHLAGDDGLLADQVGSHLTAAGWTSLTLVRGRREPDESDDARQVLRSTVLHVAPDSLSWAQWVLADEPILLGDQPVAWTVSARATPASLPQWSAYFSAGTPPEAVTDFLLALEDRPDPAHGYAGPQAVLDALAGGGWIRDIDTPTAMSDPRLAATMALTALPDEGIQDGDPLALDPEAEAAGWQAWCEPTMGGGLLWAAMFSASTPHDLVAAFAASLASPAPVLRHTLPESSEGQLTVQPTV
;
A
#
# COMPACT_ATOMS: atom_id res chain seq x y z
N MET A 1 -13.40 -2.88 -39.79
CA MET A 1 -12.60 -3.15 -38.58
C MET A 1 -11.49 -2.12 -38.57
N PRO A 2 -11.46 -1.17 -37.63
CA PRO A 2 -10.33 -0.26 -37.53
C PRO A 2 -9.10 -1.07 -37.06
N PRO A 3 -7.88 -0.69 -37.46
CA PRO A 3 -6.68 -1.32 -36.94
C PRO A 3 -6.60 -1.07 -35.44
N ALA A 4 -6.23 -2.10 -34.68
CA ALA A 4 -5.83 -1.92 -33.28
C ALA A 4 -4.62 -0.96 -33.25
N PRO A 5 -4.55 -0.04 -32.28
CA PRO A 5 -3.35 0.76 -32.10
C PRO A 5 -2.17 -0.17 -31.78
N ASP A 6 -1.15 -0.16 -32.63
CA ASP A 6 0.15 -0.76 -32.36
C ASP A 6 0.82 0.06 -31.25
N PHE A 7 0.50 -0.25 -30.00
CA PHE A 7 1.36 0.15 -28.89
C PHE A 7 2.59 -0.75 -28.94
N PRO A 8 3.81 -0.21 -29.15
CA PRO A 8 5.01 -1.01 -28.94
C PRO A 8 4.93 -1.58 -27.52
N SER A 9 5.02 -2.91 -27.38
CA SER A 9 5.08 -3.52 -26.05
C SER A 9 6.29 -2.92 -25.33
N LEU A 10 6.04 -2.17 -24.26
CA LEU A 10 7.10 -1.59 -23.46
C LEU A 10 8.04 -2.74 -23.03
N PRO A 11 9.37 -2.57 -23.17
CA PRO A 11 10.30 -3.58 -22.71
C PRO A 11 10.04 -3.88 -21.23
N ALA A 12 10.00 -5.15 -20.88
CA ALA A 12 9.80 -5.57 -19.51
C ALA A 12 11.12 -6.06 -18.93
N TYR A 13 11.31 -5.80 -17.64
CA TYR A 13 12.53 -6.09 -16.92
C TYR A 13 12.21 -6.85 -15.63
N TRP A 14 13.01 -7.86 -15.34
CA TRP A 14 13.10 -8.44 -14.01
C TRP A 14 13.99 -7.58 -13.14
N VAL A 15 13.44 -7.06 -12.05
CA VAL A 15 14.06 -6.05 -11.19
C VAL A 15 14.19 -6.55 -9.76
N THR A 16 15.35 -6.31 -9.15
CA THR A 16 15.58 -6.53 -7.71
C THR A 16 16.42 -5.39 -7.11
N PRO A 17 16.26 -5.06 -5.82
CA PRO A 17 15.28 -5.62 -4.88
C PRO A 17 13.89 -4.98 -5.03
N ARG A 18 12.83 -5.69 -4.60
CA ARG A 18 11.43 -5.30 -4.81
C ARG A 18 11.10 -3.93 -4.19
N HIS A 19 11.60 -3.65 -2.99
CA HIS A 19 11.34 -2.39 -2.30
C HIS A 19 11.90 -1.15 -3.03
N LEU A 20 12.86 -1.31 -3.94
CA LEU A 20 13.38 -0.23 -4.79
C LEU A 20 12.74 -0.19 -6.19
N ALA A 21 11.94 -1.19 -6.55
CA ALA A 21 11.33 -1.27 -7.86
C ALA A 21 10.12 -0.33 -8.02
N GLY A 22 9.52 0.10 -6.89
CA GLY A 22 8.34 0.96 -6.86
C GLY A 22 7.14 0.38 -7.63
N ASP A 23 6.21 1.26 -7.98
CA ASP A 23 5.17 1.05 -8.98
C ASP A 23 5.62 1.55 -10.37
N ASP A 24 5.22 0.85 -11.43
CA ASP A 24 5.45 1.24 -12.83
C ASP A 24 4.16 1.73 -13.52
N GLY A 25 3.22 2.25 -12.76
CA GLY A 25 1.91 2.73 -13.20
C GLY A 25 0.82 1.64 -13.21
N LEU A 26 1.08 0.48 -12.60
CA LEU A 26 0.21 -0.69 -12.64
C LEU A 26 -0.45 -1.00 -11.29
N LEU A 27 -0.13 -0.27 -10.22
CA LEU A 27 -0.65 -0.50 -8.87
C LEU A 27 -2.17 -0.61 -8.82
N ALA A 28 -2.88 0.34 -9.42
CA ALA A 28 -4.35 0.34 -9.44
C ALA A 28 -4.90 -0.89 -10.16
N ASP A 29 -4.36 -1.20 -11.35
CA ASP A 29 -4.83 -2.26 -12.22
C ASP A 29 -4.50 -3.65 -11.66
N GLN A 30 -3.31 -3.85 -11.11
CA GLN A 30 -2.89 -5.13 -10.51
C GLN A 30 -3.70 -5.44 -9.25
N VAL A 31 -3.82 -4.49 -8.33
CA VAL A 31 -4.61 -4.66 -7.11
C VAL A 31 -6.09 -4.83 -7.44
N GLY A 32 -6.64 -4.00 -8.32
CA GLY A 32 -8.04 -4.10 -8.76
C GLY A 32 -8.35 -5.42 -9.47
N SER A 33 -7.43 -5.92 -10.31
CA SER A 33 -7.55 -7.22 -10.97
C SER A 33 -7.51 -8.38 -9.98
N HIS A 34 -6.61 -8.31 -8.99
CA HIS A 34 -6.53 -9.30 -7.92
C HIS A 34 -7.84 -9.37 -7.12
N LEU A 35 -8.35 -8.23 -6.64
CA LEU A 35 -9.60 -8.15 -5.87
C LEU A 35 -10.80 -8.66 -6.70
N THR A 36 -10.85 -8.33 -7.99
CA THR A 36 -11.90 -8.83 -8.89
C THR A 36 -11.80 -10.34 -9.06
N ALA A 37 -10.59 -10.90 -9.21
CA ALA A 37 -10.37 -12.34 -9.32
C ALA A 37 -10.74 -13.08 -8.02
N ALA A 38 -10.55 -12.45 -6.85
CA ALA A 38 -10.97 -12.94 -5.55
C ALA A 38 -12.50 -12.81 -5.31
N GLY A 39 -13.25 -12.23 -6.26
CA GLY A 39 -14.71 -12.12 -6.19
C GLY A 39 -15.21 -10.91 -5.41
N TRP A 40 -14.35 -9.92 -5.13
CA TRP A 40 -14.78 -8.67 -4.49
C TRP A 40 -15.66 -7.87 -5.45
N THR A 41 -16.68 -7.24 -4.89
CA THR A 41 -17.58 -6.39 -5.67
C THR A 41 -16.96 -5.00 -5.82
N SER A 42 -16.77 -4.55 -7.07
CA SER A 42 -16.28 -3.21 -7.37
C SER A 42 -17.43 -2.22 -7.58
N LEU A 43 -17.33 -1.06 -6.95
CA LEU A 43 -18.26 0.07 -7.02
C LEU A 43 -17.48 1.32 -7.43
N THR A 44 -17.80 1.86 -8.60
CA THR A 44 -17.17 3.08 -9.10
C THR A 44 -18.01 4.29 -8.73
N LEU A 45 -17.45 5.17 -7.90
CA LEU A 45 -18.03 6.45 -7.53
C LEU A 45 -17.42 7.52 -8.42
N VAL A 46 -18.21 8.05 -9.34
CA VAL A 46 -17.80 9.13 -10.23
C VAL A 46 -18.24 10.46 -9.62
N ARG A 47 -17.29 11.28 -9.18
CA ARG A 47 -17.58 12.64 -8.72
C ARG A 47 -17.39 13.60 -9.89
N GLY A 48 -18.50 14.18 -10.37
CA GLY A 48 -18.41 15.36 -11.24
C GLY A 48 -18.09 16.57 -10.38
N ARG A 49 -17.07 17.36 -10.77
CA ARG A 49 -16.99 18.75 -10.31
C ARG A 49 -18.13 19.50 -10.98
N ARG A 50 -18.94 20.20 -10.21
CA ARG A 50 -19.98 21.10 -10.73
C ARG A 50 -19.71 22.48 -10.17
N GLU A 51 -19.13 23.37 -10.98
CA GLU A 51 -19.26 24.79 -10.68
C GLU A 51 -20.69 25.26 -10.97
N PRO A 52 -21.27 26.21 -10.19
CA PRO A 52 -22.68 26.58 -10.31
C PRO A 52 -23.14 27.02 -11.71
N ASP A 53 -22.22 27.54 -12.53
CA ASP A 53 -22.46 28.11 -13.87
C ASP A 53 -21.84 27.29 -15.03
N GLU A 54 -21.38 26.07 -14.79
CA GLU A 54 -20.78 25.23 -15.83
C GLU A 54 -21.84 24.58 -16.74
N SER A 55 -21.64 24.61 -18.07
CA SER A 55 -22.55 23.97 -19.03
C SER A 55 -22.46 22.44 -18.95
N ASP A 56 -23.55 21.72 -19.28
CA ASP A 56 -23.57 20.25 -19.24
C ASP A 56 -22.52 19.60 -20.18
N ASP A 57 -22.09 20.30 -21.23
CA ASP A 57 -21.02 19.88 -22.16
C ASP A 57 -19.60 20.11 -21.60
N ALA A 58 -19.45 20.91 -20.54
CA ALA A 58 -18.19 21.16 -19.83
C ALA A 58 -17.98 20.20 -18.65
N ARG A 59 -18.87 19.20 -18.46
CA ARG A 59 -18.71 18.14 -17.45
C ARG A 59 -17.39 17.40 -17.64
N GLN A 60 -16.35 17.85 -16.95
CA GLN A 60 -15.16 17.04 -16.76
C GLN A 60 -15.50 15.97 -15.72
N VAL A 61 -15.59 14.71 -16.16
CA VAL A 61 -15.56 13.54 -15.28
C VAL A 61 -14.17 13.51 -14.66
N LEU A 62 -13.99 14.24 -13.56
CA LEU A 62 -12.65 14.54 -13.09
C LEU A 62 -12.01 13.36 -12.39
N ARG A 63 -12.71 12.60 -11.53
CA ARG A 63 -12.08 11.52 -10.75
C ARG A 63 -13.07 10.40 -10.37
N SER A 64 -12.67 9.15 -10.60
CA SER A 64 -13.37 7.96 -10.16
C SER A 64 -12.69 7.38 -8.92
N THR A 65 -13.40 7.35 -7.79
CA THR A 65 -13.04 6.50 -6.67
C THR A 65 -13.54 5.09 -6.98
N VAL A 66 -12.69 4.08 -6.77
CA VAL A 66 -13.11 2.68 -6.93
C VAL A 66 -13.08 2.02 -5.56
N LEU A 67 -14.24 1.56 -5.10
CA LEU A 67 -14.38 0.82 -3.85
C LEU A 67 -14.59 -0.66 -4.17
N HIS A 68 -13.75 -1.52 -3.62
CA HIS A 68 -13.89 -2.96 -3.64
C HIS A 68 -14.37 -3.44 -2.28
N VAL A 69 -15.42 -4.25 -2.25
CA VAL A 69 -15.98 -4.82 -1.02
C VAL A 69 -15.89 -6.34 -1.07
N ALA A 70 -15.33 -6.95 -0.03
CA ALA A 70 -15.20 -8.40 0.06
C ALA A 70 -16.58 -9.09 0.09
N PRO A 71 -16.70 -10.36 -0.34
CA PRO A 71 -17.98 -11.08 -0.39
C PRO A 71 -18.73 -11.16 0.95
N ASP A 72 -18.01 -11.21 2.06
CA ASP A 72 -18.55 -11.23 3.42
C ASP A 72 -18.90 -9.83 3.97
N SER A 73 -18.55 -8.78 3.22
CA SER A 73 -18.68 -7.37 3.60
C SER A 73 -17.93 -7.00 4.89
N LEU A 74 -16.91 -7.75 5.28
CA LEU A 74 -16.08 -7.48 6.46
C LEU A 74 -14.81 -6.69 6.14
N SER A 75 -14.40 -6.67 4.86
CA SER A 75 -13.24 -5.94 4.38
C SER A 75 -13.59 -5.10 3.16
N TRP A 76 -12.91 -3.96 2.99
CA TRP A 76 -12.98 -3.16 1.77
C TRP A 76 -11.63 -2.53 1.46
N ALA A 77 -11.40 -2.30 0.17
CA ALA A 77 -10.23 -1.63 -0.36
C ALA A 77 -10.68 -0.51 -1.29
N GLN A 78 -10.11 0.67 -1.14
CA GLN A 78 -10.53 1.86 -1.87
C GLN A 78 -9.34 2.46 -2.60
N TRP A 79 -9.46 2.61 -3.93
CA TRP A 79 -8.55 3.41 -4.75
C TRP A 79 -9.04 4.86 -4.80
N VAL A 80 -8.20 5.78 -4.36
CA VAL A 80 -8.50 7.22 -4.27
C VAL A 80 -7.29 8.05 -4.68
N LEU A 81 -7.44 8.85 -5.74
CA LEU A 81 -6.58 10.01 -5.98
C LEU A 81 -7.37 11.26 -5.62
N ALA A 82 -7.44 11.55 -4.32
CA ALA A 82 -8.27 12.65 -3.80
C ALA A 82 -7.76 14.01 -4.28
N ASP A 83 -8.66 15.01 -4.35
CA ASP A 83 -8.28 16.41 -4.55
C ASP A 83 -7.41 16.92 -3.40
N GLU A 84 -7.66 16.41 -2.19
CA GLU A 84 -6.87 16.64 -0.97
C GLU A 84 -6.51 15.25 -0.41
N PRO A 85 -5.40 14.65 -0.86
CA PRO A 85 -5.00 13.33 -0.39
C PRO A 85 -4.48 13.40 1.04
N ILE A 86 -4.72 12.34 1.80
CA ILE A 86 -3.91 12.05 2.99
C ILE A 86 -2.47 11.86 2.48
N LEU A 87 -1.52 12.54 3.10
CA LEU A 87 -0.11 12.45 2.76
C LEU A 87 0.61 11.55 3.75
N LEU A 88 1.37 10.59 3.24
CA LEU A 88 2.35 9.82 3.98
C LEU A 88 3.72 10.43 3.68
N GLY A 89 4.18 11.32 4.57
CA GLY A 89 5.30 12.20 4.25
C GLY A 89 4.92 13.17 3.12
N ASP A 90 5.56 13.05 1.96
CA ASP A 90 5.25 13.80 0.75
C ASP A 90 4.45 12.99 -0.29
N GLN A 91 4.07 11.75 0.02
CA GLN A 91 3.41 10.84 -0.93
C GLN A 91 1.90 10.79 -0.72
N PRO A 92 1.09 10.99 -1.76
CA PRO A 92 -0.36 10.84 -1.65
C PRO A 92 -0.75 9.37 -1.46
N VAL A 93 -1.62 9.11 -0.48
CA VAL A 93 -2.30 7.82 -0.35
C VAL A 93 -3.11 7.56 -1.61
N ALA A 94 -2.94 6.37 -2.18
CA ALA A 94 -3.65 5.90 -3.36
C ALA A 94 -4.59 4.72 -3.05
N TRP A 95 -4.18 3.84 -2.14
CA TRP A 95 -4.99 2.75 -1.63
C TRP A 95 -5.22 2.88 -0.12
N THR A 96 -6.47 2.68 0.30
CA THR A 96 -6.82 2.44 1.70
C THR A 96 -7.50 1.08 1.81
N VAL A 97 -7.08 0.27 2.78
CA VAL A 97 -7.72 -1.02 3.09
C VAL A 97 -8.16 -1.01 4.54
N SER A 98 -9.37 -1.43 4.81
CA SER A 98 -9.90 -1.50 6.17
C SER A 98 -10.73 -2.75 6.35
N ALA A 99 -10.81 -3.24 7.58
CA ALA A 99 -11.71 -4.33 7.91
C ALA A 99 -12.38 -4.16 9.28
N ARG A 100 -13.39 -4.99 9.52
CA ARG A 100 -14.23 -4.99 10.71
C ARG A 100 -14.60 -6.41 11.12
N ALA A 101 -14.81 -6.62 12.42
CA ALA A 101 -15.12 -7.95 12.96
C ALA A 101 -16.52 -8.45 12.58
N THR A 102 -17.49 -7.53 12.43
CA THR A 102 -18.87 -7.87 12.08
C THR A 102 -19.47 -6.85 11.11
N PRO A 103 -20.55 -7.18 10.37
CA PRO A 103 -21.18 -6.23 9.45
C PRO A 103 -21.76 -4.98 10.12
N ALA A 104 -21.99 -5.01 11.44
CA ALA A 104 -22.53 -3.91 12.23
C ALA A 104 -21.44 -3.05 12.90
N SER A 105 -20.19 -3.53 12.98
CA SER A 105 -19.10 -2.77 13.59
C SER A 105 -18.54 -1.71 12.65
N LEU A 106 -18.00 -0.66 13.25
CA LEU A 106 -17.11 0.29 12.58
C LEU A 106 -15.81 -0.40 12.11
N PRO A 107 -15.06 0.22 11.18
CA PRO A 107 -13.72 -0.24 10.85
C PRO A 107 -12.89 -0.43 12.13
N GLN A 108 -12.23 -1.57 12.27
CA GLN A 108 -11.37 -1.88 13.42
C GLN A 108 -9.92 -1.44 13.19
N TRP A 109 -9.48 -1.41 11.94
CA TRP A 109 -8.15 -0.98 11.54
C TRP A 109 -8.18 -0.45 10.11
N SER A 110 -7.15 0.31 9.75
CA SER A 110 -6.92 0.77 8.38
C SER A 110 -5.44 0.72 8.01
N ALA A 111 -5.17 0.36 6.76
CA ALA A 111 -3.87 0.39 6.12
C ALA A 111 -3.91 1.36 4.92
N TYR A 112 -2.83 2.11 4.74
CA TYR A 112 -2.69 3.19 3.77
C TYR A 112 -1.45 2.94 2.94
N PHE A 113 -1.57 3.03 1.62
CA PHE A 113 -0.46 2.81 0.69
C PHE A 113 -0.40 3.96 -0.31
N SER A 114 0.77 4.55 -0.49
CA SER A 114 0.97 5.59 -1.50
C SER A 114 1.04 5.03 -2.91
N ALA A 115 0.88 5.91 -3.92
CA ALA A 115 0.87 5.52 -5.32
C ALA A 115 2.12 4.77 -5.80
N GLY A 116 3.29 5.02 -5.19
CA GLY A 116 4.54 4.36 -5.55
C GLY A 116 4.76 2.99 -4.89
N THR A 117 3.85 2.54 -4.02
CA THR A 117 4.02 1.30 -3.25
C THR A 117 4.13 0.11 -4.21
N PRO A 118 5.10 -0.81 -4.03
CA PRO A 118 5.21 -2.00 -4.86
C PRO A 118 3.88 -2.79 -4.90
N PRO A 119 3.27 -2.98 -6.09
CA PRO A 119 1.96 -3.60 -6.20
C PRO A 119 1.88 -4.99 -5.58
N GLU A 120 2.95 -5.78 -5.71
CA GLU A 120 3.01 -7.13 -5.17
C GLU A 120 2.94 -7.16 -3.64
N ALA A 121 3.45 -6.12 -2.96
CA ALA A 121 3.37 -6.03 -1.50
C ALA A 121 1.94 -5.75 -1.04
N VAL A 122 1.21 -4.89 -1.76
CA VAL A 122 -0.21 -4.65 -1.50
C VAL A 122 -1.05 -5.88 -1.82
N THR A 123 -0.75 -6.59 -2.91
CA THR A 123 -1.41 -7.85 -3.27
C THR A 123 -1.14 -8.95 -2.25
N ASP A 124 0.10 -9.14 -1.79
CA ASP A 124 0.44 -10.15 -0.76
C ASP A 124 -0.25 -9.84 0.59
N PHE A 125 -0.37 -8.55 0.94
CA PHE A 125 -1.17 -8.12 2.09
C PHE A 125 -2.65 -8.49 1.94
N LEU A 126 -3.25 -8.25 0.77
CA LEU A 126 -4.65 -8.57 0.49
C LEU A 126 -4.90 -10.08 0.44
N LEU A 127 -3.98 -10.87 -0.12
CA LEU A 127 -4.02 -12.33 -0.07
C LEU A 127 -4.05 -12.84 1.38
N ALA A 128 -3.22 -12.28 2.25
CA ALA A 128 -3.23 -12.63 3.67
C ALA A 128 -4.50 -12.17 4.40
N LEU A 129 -5.17 -11.12 3.91
CA LEU A 129 -6.48 -10.66 4.38
C LEU A 129 -7.63 -11.57 3.92
N GLU A 130 -7.50 -12.19 2.76
CA GLU A 130 -8.51 -13.10 2.21
C GLU A 130 -8.45 -14.49 2.83
N ASP A 131 -7.26 -14.96 3.22
CA ASP A 131 -7.06 -16.31 3.75
C ASP A 131 -7.47 -16.46 5.24
N ARG A 132 -7.79 -15.36 5.93
CA ARG A 132 -8.12 -15.38 7.37
C ARG A 132 -9.62 -15.49 7.64
N PRO A 133 -10.03 -16.19 8.72
CA PRO A 133 -11.44 -16.35 9.06
C PRO A 133 -12.08 -15.13 9.73
N ASP A 134 -11.29 -14.33 10.46
CA ASP A 134 -11.72 -13.05 11.04
C ASP A 134 -10.72 -11.97 10.62
N PRO A 135 -11.15 -10.96 9.84
CA PRO A 135 -10.25 -9.95 9.32
C PRO A 135 -9.82 -8.90 10.35
N ALA A 136 -10.52 -8.78 11.47
CA ALA A 136 -10.14 -7.88 12.56
C ALA A 136 -9.30 -8.58 13.65
N HIS A 137 -9.19 -9.91 13.62
CA HIS A 137 -8.41 -10.64 14.62
C HIS A 137 -6.91 -10.62 14.32
N GLY A 138 -6.11 -10.26 15.33
CA GLY A 138 -4.66 -10.37 15.30
C GLY A 138 -4.20 -11.77 15.70
N TYR A 139 -3.60 -12.52 14.77
CA TYR A 139 -3.12 -13.89 15.04
C TYR A 139 -1.65 -13.93 15.46
N ALA A 140 -0.94 -12.80 15.34
CA ALA A 140 0.47 -12.67 15.67
C ALA A 140 0.78 -11.37 16.42
N GLY A 141 1.92 -11.35 17.11
CA GLY A 141 2.51 -10.15 17.70
C GLY A 141 3.45 -9.42 16.74
N PRO A 142 3.97 -8.23 17.15
CA PRO A 142 4.85 -7.41 16.31
C PRO A 142 6.16 -8.12 15.92
N GLN A 143 6.59 -9.11 16.71
CA GLN A 143 7.75 -9.93 16.41
C GLN A 143 7.65 -10.64 15.05
N ALA A 144 6.44 -11.03 14.60
CA ALA A 144 6.26 -11.68 13.31
C ALA A 144 6.67 -10.78 12.14
N VAL A 145 6.45 -9.47 12.25
CA VAL A 145 6.88 -8.47 11.26
C VAL A 145 8.40 -8.37 11.22
N LEU A 146 9.01 -8.28 12.40
CA LEU A 146 10.47 -8.20 12.52
C LEU A 146 11.16 -9.48 12.00
N ASP A 147 10.58 -10.65 12.27
CA ASP A 147 11.09 -11.94 11.80
C ASP A 147 10.95 -12.08 10.28
N ALA A 148 9.84 -11.60 9.70
CA ALA A 148 9.64 -11.57 8.25
C ALA A 148 10.70 -10.73 7.54
N LEU A 149 10.99 -9.53 8.05
CA LEU A 149 12.04 -8.65 7.51
C LEU A 149 13.44 -9.25 7.68
N ALA A 150 13.74 -9.81 8.87
CA ALA A 150 15.02 -10.46 9.13
C ALA A 150 15.23 -11.69 8.21
N GLY A 151 14.16 -12.44 7.92
CA GLY A 151 14.18 -13.56 6.96
C GLY A 151 14.55 -13.14 5.54
N GLY A 152 14.22 -11.91 5.14
CA GLY A 152 14.65 -11.28 3.88
C GLY A 152 15.99 -10.53 3.96
N GLY A 153 16.73 -10.67 5.07
CA GLY A 153 18.05 -10.08 5.23
C GLY A 153 18.08 -8.62 5.63
N TRP A 154 16.94 -8.05 6.05
CA TRP A 154 16.90 -6.70 6.64
C TRP A 154 17.53 -6.70 8.02
N ILE A 155 18.10 -5.57 8.41
CA ILE A 155 18.91 -5.40 9.61
C ILE A 155 18.13 -4.57 10.62
N ARG A 156 18.15 -5.01 11.88
CA ARG A 156 17.53 -4.27 12.97
C ARG A 156 18.36 -3.04 13.32
N ASP A 157 17.69 -1.91 13.51
CA ASP A 157 18.33 -0.69 14.00
C ASP A 157 18.79 -0.86 15.46
N ILE A 158 19.98 -0.36 15.76
CA ILE A 158 20.60 -0.52 17.10
C ILE A 158 20.00 0.44 18.13
N ASP A 159 19.61 1.64 17.70
CA ASP A 159 19.07 2.71 18.53
C ASP A 159 17.54 2.57 18.65
N THR A 160 16.90 1.99 17.63
CA THR A 160 15.46 1.75 17.57
C THR A 160 15.15 0.26 17.33
N PRO A 161 15.06 -0.57 18.38
CA PRO A 161 14.88 -2.03 18.24
C PRO A 161 13.57 -2.46 17.54
N THR A 162 12.61 -1.54 17.39
CA THR A 162 11.35 -1.73 16.68
C THR A 162 11.42 -1.33 15.21
N ALA A 163 12.59 -0.91 14.71
CA ALA A 163 12.85 -0.56 13.33
C ALA A 163 13.78 -1.58 12.65
N MET A 164 13.51 -1.83 11.38
CA MET A 164 14.28 -2.70 10.50
C MET A 164 14.51 -1.95 9.19
N SER A 165 15.73 -1.99 8.68
CA SER A 165 16.10 -1.35 7.41
C SER A 165 16.72 -2.36 6.45
N ASP A 166 16.55 -2.13 5.16
CA ASP A 166 17.26 -2.91 4.17
C ASP A 166 18.78 -2.67 4.28
N PRO A 167 19.65 -3.56 3.75
CA PRO A 167 21.09 -3.43 3.91
C PRO A 167 21.71 -2.14 3.36
N ARG A 168 20.98 -1.38 2.54
CA ARG A 168 21.41 -0.09 1.97
C ARG A 168 20.80 1.11 2.68
N LEU A 169 19.95 0.90 3.68
CA LEU A 169 19.23 1.94 4.42
C LEU A 169 18.34 2.83 3.51
N ALA A 170 17.93 2.28 2.37
CA ALA A 170 17.07 2.92 1.40
C ALA A 170 15.57 2.67 1.69
N ALA A 171 15.24 1.61 2.42
CA ALA A 171 13.90 1.36 2.93
C ALA A 171 13.95 0.95 4.39
N THR A 172 12.97 1.45 5.15
CA THR A 172 12.84 1.19 6.59
C THR A 172 11.40 0.89 6.92
N MET A 173 11.21 0.01 7.89
CA MET A 173 9.92 -0.29 8.49
C MET A 173 10.06 -0.26 10.01
N ALA A 174 9.20 0.49 10.67
CA ALA A 174 9.27 0.74 12.10
C ALA A 174 7.90 0.66 12.76
N LEU A 175 7.85 0.10 13.97
CA LEU A 175 6.73 0.24 14.88
C LEU A 175 7.01 1.45 15.77
N THR A 176 6.25 2.53 15.57
CA THR A 176 6.45 3.83 16.23
C THR A 176 5.12 4.57 16.40
N ALA A 177 5.12 5.65 17.18
CA ALA A 177 3.96 6.51 17.37
C ALA A 177 3.38 6.96 16.01
N LEU A 178 2.07 6.83 15.86
CA LEU A 178 1.37 7.31 14.68
C LEU A 178 1.24 8.84 14.71
N PRO A 179 1.24 9.51 13.56
CA PRO A 179 0.95 10.94 13.51
C PRO A 179 -0.51 11.19 13.93
N ASP A 180 -0.75 12.33 14.60
CA ASP A 180 -2.06 12.71 15.13
C ASP A 180 -3.14 12.94 14.05
N GLU A 181 -2.75 13.08 12.78
CA GLU A 181 -3.65 13.50 11.69
C GLU A 181 -3.96 12.35 10.70
N GLY A 182 -5.25 12.09 10.51
CA GLY A 182 -5.79 11.41 9.32
C GLY A 182 -5.84 9.88 9.34
N ILE A 183 -5.32 9.24 10.39
CA ILE A 183 -5.25 7.77 10.46
C ILE A 183 -6.44 7.22 11.23
N GLN A 184 -7.24 6.42 10.54
CA GLN A 184 -8.46 5.84 11.09
C GLN A 184 -8.13 4.50 11.74
N ASP A 185 -8.32 4.46 13.05
CA ASP A 185 -8.27 3.24 13.85
C ASP A 185 -9.62 3.01 14.54
N GLY A 186 -9.99 1.75 14.75
CA GLY A 186 -11.19 1.38 15.50
C GLY A 186 -10.97 1.21 17.00
N ASP A 187 -9.73 1.27 17.49
CA ASP A 187 -9.43 1.27 18.92
C ASP A 187 -9.90 2.59 19.57
N PRO A 188 -10.82 2.53 20.55
CA PRO A 188 -11.20 3.72 21.32
C PRO A 188 -10.03 4.39 22.04
N LEU A 189 -8.93 3.67 22.32
CA LEU A 189 -7.71 4.24 22.88
C LEU A 189 -7.01 5.20 21.93
N ALA A 190 -7.25 5.11 20.61
CA ALA A 190 -6.78 6.12 19.66
C ALA A 190 -7.48 7.49 19.87
N LEU A 191 -8.55 7.55 20.67
CA LEU A 191 -9.21 8.78 21.08
C LEU A 191 -8.65 9.35 22.40
N ASP A 192 -7.78 8.61 23.10
CA ASP A 192 -7.10 9.09 24.29
C ASP A 192 -5.84 9.88 23.88
N PRO A 193 -5.81 11.21 24.06
CA PRO A 193 -4.65 12.03 23.68
C PRO A 193 -3.41 11.75 24.55
N GLU A 194 -3.54 11.02 25.66
CA GLU A 194 -2.40 10.56 26.48
C GLU A 194 -1.89 9.16 26.05
N ALA A 195 -2.65 8.42 25.24
CA ALA A 195 -2.26 7.12 24.72
C ALA A 195 -1.47 7.28 23.41
N GLU A 196 -0.17 7.04 23.47
CA GLU A 196 0.70 7.05 22.30
C GLU A 196 0.49 5.75 21.50
N ALA A 197 -0.54 5.73 20.65
CA ALA A 197 -0.87 4.59 19.81
C ALA A 197 0.25 4.35 18.78
N ALA A 198 0.92 3.21 18.89
CA ALA A 198 1.99 2.81 17.98
C ALA A 198 1.45 1.96 16.83
N GLY A 199 1.79 2.33 15.60
CA GLY A 199 1.45 1.60 14.38
C GLY A 199 2.68 1.36 13.53
N TRP A 200 2.52 0.50 12.53
CA TRP A 200 3.62 0.21 11.61
C TRP A 200 3.68 1.27 10.53
N GLN A 201 4.88 1.76 10.27
CA GLN A 201 5.19 2.67 9.18
C GLN A 201 6.29 2.04 8.33
N ALA A 202 6.16 2.13 7.02
CA ALA A 202 7.17 1.66 6.07
C ALA A 202 7.37 2.72 4.99
N TRP A 203 8.61 2.98 4.63
CA TRP A 203 8.91 3.95 3.58
C TRP A 203 10.18 3.56 2.85
N CYS A 204 10.30 4.06 1.62
CA CYS A 204 11.51 3.97 0.85
C CYS A 204 11.96 5.36 0.42
N GLU A 205 13.17 5.72 0.80
CA GLU A 205 13.90 6.90 0.39
C GLU A 205 15.21 6.43 -0.27
N PRO A 206 15.20 6.12 -1.58
CA PRO A 206 16.37 5.55 -2.25
C PRO A 206 17.64 6.41 -2.13
N THR A 207 17.48 7.73 -2.12
CA THR A 207 18.57 8.69 -1.92
C THR A 207 18.18 9.62 -0.80
N MET A 208 19.00 9.71 0.25
CA MET A 208 18.75 10.58 1.41
C MET A 208 18.54 12.04 0.97
N GLY A 209 17.43 12.63 1.39
CA GLY A 209 16.96 13.97 1.01
C GLY A 209 16.33 14.05 -0.38
N GLY A 210 16.22 12.93 -1.11
CA GLY A 210 15.70 12.84 -2.47
C GLY A 210 14.17 12.71 -2.56
N GLY A 211 13.50 12.59 -1.42
CA GLY A 211 12.05 12.34 -1.35
C GLY A 211 11.74 10.85 -1.33
N LEU A 212 10.51 10.54 -0.90
CA LEU A 212 10.07 9.15 -0.79
C LEU A 212 9.71 8.59 -2.17
N LEU A 213 10.18 7.37 -2.47
CA LEU A 213 9.69 6.60 -3.60
C LEU A 213 8.28 6.07 -3.30
N TRP A 214 8.06 5.63 -2.07
CA TRP A 214 6.76 5.19 -1.58
C TRP A 214 6.71 5.23 -0.05
N ALA A 215 5.50 5.19 0.47
CA ALA A 215 5.23 5.09 1.89
C ALA A 215 3.95 4.27 2.13
N ALA A 216 3.94 3.54 3.23
CA ALA A 216 2.80 2.79 3.72
C ALA A 216 2.68 2.96 5.24
N MET A 217 1.45 2.94 5.74
CA MET A 217 1.18 3.03 7.17
C MET A 217 0.01 2.15 7.56
N PHE A 218 0.12 1.55 8.73
CA PHE A 218 -0.85 0.63 9.30
C PHE A 218 -1.25 1.18 10.66
N SER A 219 -2.56 1.34 10.89
CA SER A 219 -3.08 1.78 12.18
C SER A 219 -2.67 0.80 13.30
N ALA A 220 -2.69 1.25 14.55
CA ALA A 220 -2.24 0.48 15.71
C ALA A 220 -2.94 -0.89 15.84
N SER A 221 -4.21 -0.95 15.49
CA SER A 221 -5.03 -2.18 15.53
C SER A 221 -4.84 -3.09 14.32
N THR A 222 -4.00 -2.74 13.34
CA THR A 222 -3.81 -3.59 12.16
C THR A 222 -3.16 -4.92 12.58
N PRO A 223 -3.79 -6.08 12.27
CA PRO A 223 -3.23 -7.39 12.58
C PRO A 223 -1.77 -7.55 12.13
N HIS A 224 -0.85 -7.84 13.06
CA HIS A 224 0.58 -7.91 12.76
C HIS A 224 0.95 -8.99 11.75
N ASP A 225 0.15 -10.04 11.63
CA ASP A 225 0.31 -11.08 10.61
C ASP A 225 0.02 -10.57 9.19
N LEU A 226 -0.90 -9.60 9.00
CA LEU A 226 -1.06 -8.90 7.71
C LEU A 226 0.15 -8.04 7.40
N VAL A 227 0.59 -7.29 8.41
CA VAL A 227 1.75 -6.41 8.29
C VAL A 227 3.02 -7.23 8.00
N ALA A 228 3.13 -8.42 8.56
CA ALA A 228 4.22 -9.36 8.29
C ALA A 228 4.17 -9.91 6.85
N ALA A 229 2.99 -10.14 6.27
CA ALA A 229 2.86 -10.55 4.87
C ALA A 229 3.37 -9.44 3.91
N PHE A 230 2.97 -8.20 4.17
CA PHE A 230 3.51 -7.02 3.45
C PHE A 230 5.03 -6.91 3.61
N ALA A 231 5.53 -7.06 4.83
CA ALA A 231 6.95 -6.96 5.14
C ALA A 231 7.80 -8.06 4.47
N ALA A 232 7.31 -9.32 4.50
CA ALA A 232 7.92 -10.45 3.80
C ALA A 232 7.97 -10.22 2.29
N SER A 233 6.91 -9.63 1.73
CA SER A 233 6.83 -9.27 0.32
C SER A 233 7.92 -8.26 -0.06
N LEU A 234 8.04 -7.16 0.70
CA LEU A 234 9.07 -6.13 0.46
C LEU A 234 10.49 -6.67 0.55
N ALA A 235 10.75 -7.51 1.56
CA ALA A 235 12.07 -8.08 1.82
C ALA A 235 12.40 -9.29 0.92
N SER A 236 11.47 -9.70 0.05
CA SER A 236 11.67 -10.84 -0.85
C SER A 236 12.79 -10.57 -1.86
N PRO A 237 13.74 -11.50 -2.04
CA PRO A 237 14.78 -11.40 -3.07
C PRO A 237 14.24 -11.74 -4.47
N ALA A 238 12.98 -12.18 -4.59
CA ALA A 238 12.40 -12.57 -5.86
C ALA A 238 12.27 -11.34 -6.80
N PRO A 239 12.75 -11.45 -8.05
CA PRO A 239 12.61 -10.37 -9.02
C PRO A 239 11.14 -10.07 -9.31
N VAL A 240 10.85 -8.80 -9.55
CA VAL A 240 9.53 -8.32 -9.97
C VAL A 240 9.60 -7.77 -11.39
N LEU A 241 8.49 -7.87 -12.11
CA LEU A 241 8.40 -7.40 -13.47
C LEU A 241 8.10 -5.91 -13.49
N ARG A 242 8.87 -5.12 -14.24
CA ARG A 242 8.63 -3.69 -14.42
C ARG A 242 8.79 -3.28 -15.89
N HIS A 243 7.95 -2.36 -16.34
CA HIS A 243 8.04 -1.72 -17.66
C HIS A 243 8.73 -0.36 -17.60
N THR A 244 8.73 0.27 -16.42
CA THR A 244 9.46 1.51 -16.14
C THR A 244 10.22 1.36 -14.83
N LEU A 245 11.38 2.02 -14.72
CA LEU A 245 12.21 1.99 -13.52
C LEU A 245 12.21 3.37 -12.86
N PRO A 246 12.11 3.45 -11.53
CA PRO A 246 12.16 4.73 -10.84
C PRO A 246 13.57 5.34 -10.93
N GLU A 247 13.66 6.58 -11.43
CA GLU A 247 14.93 7.32 -11.54
C GLU A 247 15.64 7.45 -10.18
N SER A 248 14.88 7.60 -9.10
CA SER A 248 15.44 7.74 -7.74
C SER A 248 16.23 6.51 -7.27
N SER A 249 15.99 5.33 -7.87
CA SER A 249 16.67 4.07 -7.52
C SER A 249 17.77 3.69 -8.52
N GLU A 250 18.19 4.62 -9.39
CA GLU A 250 19.24 4.38 -10.36
C GLU A 250 20.55 3.91 -9.69
N GLY A 251 21.20 2.92 -10.29
CA GLY A 251 22.42 2.31 -9.76
C GLY A 251 22.22 1.39 -8.54
N GLN A 252 20.99 1.31 -8.01
CA GLN A 252 20.66 0.44 -6.88
C GLN A 252 19.90 -0.82 -7.31
N LEU A 253 19.31 -0.81 -8.51
CA LEU A 253 18.59 -1.94 -9.06
C LEU A 253 19.50 -2.89 -9.84
N THR A 254 19.26 -4.20 -9.70
CA THR A 254 19.69 -5.20 -10.67
C THR A 254 18.56 -5.43 -11.66
N VAL A 255 18.87 -5.32 -12.95
CA VAL A 255 17.90 -5.34 -14.04
C VAL A 255 18.29 -6.45 -15.01
N GLN A 256 17.35 -7.34 -15.33
CA GLN A 256 17.51 -8.38 -16.35
C GLN A 256 16.37 -8.27 -17.37
N PRO A 257 16.65 -8.28 -18.69
CA PRO A 257 15.59 -8.21 -19.71
C PRO A 257 14.71 -9.46 -19.70
N THR A 258 13.40 -9.30 -19.94
CA THR A 258 12.55 -10.43 -20.32
C THR A 258 12.88 -10.85 -21.76
N VAL A 259 13.37 -12.08 -21.93
CA VAL A 259 13.71 -12.66 -23.24
C VAL A 259 12.48 -12.79 -24.14
#